data_AF-S8ARG4-F1
#
_entry.id   AF-S8ARG4-F1
#
_cell.length_a   1.000
_cell.length_b   1.000
_cell.length_c   1.000
_cell.angle_alpha   90.00
_cell.angle_beta   90.00
_cell.angle_gamma   90.00
#
_symmetry.space_group_name_H-M   'P 1'
#
loop_
_entity.id
_entity.type
_entity.pdbx_description
1 polymer ?
#
loop_
_entity_poly.entity_id
_entity_poly.type
_entity_poly.pdbx_seq_one_letter_code
_entity_poly.pdbx_strand_id
1 'polypeptide(L)'
;MAASVSLAQARPLAPVILRPKQKTGDSGYTVQFLEERAFSAPYYLRKTNNWRYTKLGPLLREMKTCAGEAFQKNKRNIHDWIGNGSLAEQGDDVIEQTYRIFLDELAKAKANTDMEDDYYALILDLLASTENFGSSGRKEKLWLYLRCTAESKRARKKQAERDARKECSLEDPSSPGTAGEAFAPSTGEAIAPSQPRVRSRGLEIRDRKNLLETCNT
;
A
#
# COMPACT_ATOMS: atom_id res chain seq x y z
N MET A 1 -50.18 20.66 -20.56
CA MET A 1 -48.76 20.68 -20.98
C MET A 1 -48.00 19.72 -20.08
N ALA A 2 -47.63 18.53 -20.59
CA ALA A 2 -46.92 17.51 -19.84
C ALA A 2 -45.41 17.75 -19.98
N ALA A 3 -44.74 18.14 -18.89
CA ALA A 3 -43.29 18.18 -18.82
C ALA A 3 -42.79 16.82 -18.35
N SER A 4 -42.44 15.97 -19.31
CA SER A 4 -41.83 14.66 -19.08
C SER A 4 -40.37 14.71 -19.52
N VAL A 5 -39.45 15.21 -18.68
CA VAL A 5 -38.03 14.86 -18.79
C VAL A 5 -37.35 14.99 -17.43
N SER A 6 -37.03 13.87 -16.80
CA SER A 6 -35.67 13.64 -16.33
C SER A 6 -35.48 12.14 -16.23
N LEU A 7 -35.04 11.53 -17.34
CA LEU A 7 -34.34 10.27 -17.30
C LEU A 7 -33.08 10.55 -16.48
N ALA A 8 -33.14 10.32 -15.17
CA ALA A 8 -31.94 10.21 -14.34
C ALA A 8 -31.16 9.05 -14.94
N GLN A 9 -30.25 9.38 -15.86
CA GLN A 9 -29.40 8.44 -16.56
C GLN A 9 -28.63 7.72 -15.46
N ALA A 10 -29.05 6.49 -15.16
CA ALA A 10 -28.48 5.69 -14.10
C ALA A 10 -26.97 5.66 -14.34
N ARG A 11 -26.20 6.25 -13.42
CA ARG A 11 -24.74 6.26 -13.54
C ARG A 11 -24.31 4.82 -13.77
N PRO A 12 -23.51 4.52 -14.81
CA PRO A 12 -23.06 3.16 -15.04
C PRO A 12 -22.37 2.67 -13.77
N LEU A 13 -22.89 1.59 -13.18
CA LEU A 13 -22.36 1.04 -11.94
C LEU A 13 -20.92 0.59 -12.16
N ALA A 14 -20.06 0.92 -11.20
CA ALA A 14 -18.66 0.51 -11.24
C ALA A 14 -18.59 -1.04 -11.26
N PRO A 15 -17.74 -1.64 -12.12
CA PRO A 15 -17.70 -3.09 -12.27
C PRO A 15 -17.13 -3.76 -11.01
N VAL A 16 -17.63 -4.95 -10.64
CA VAL A 16 -17.05 -5.71 -9.53
C VAL A 16 -15.66 -6.24 -9.91
N ILE A 17 -14.71 -6.05 -9.01
CA ILE A 17 -13.30 -6.41 -9.14
C ILE A 17 -12.93 -7.30 -7.95
N LEU A 18 -12.74 -8.58 -8.25
CA LEU A 18 -12.36 -9.57 -7.27
C LEU A 18 -10.93 -9.35 -6.79
N ARG A 19 -10.67 -9.75 -5.54
CA ARG A 19 -9.31 -9.79 -4.99
C ARG A 19 -8.45 -10.65 -5.91
N PRO A 20 -7.32 -10.13 -6.41
CA PRO A 20 -6.51 -10.93 -7.30
C PRO A 20 -5.77 -12.04 -6.53
N LYS A 21 -5.64 -13.22 -7.14
CA LYS A 21 -4.88 -14.34 -6.59
C LYS A 21 -3.39 -14.05 -6.70
N GLN A 22 -2.75 -13.68 -5.59
CA GLN A 22 -1.33 -13.36 -5.56
C GLN A 22 -0.50 -14.63 -5.73
N LYS A 23 0.43 -14.67 -6.70
CA LYS A 23 1.54 -15.65 -6.67
C LYS A 23 2.61 -15.12 -5.72
N THR A 24 2.97 -15.92 -4.73
CA THR A 24 3.92 -15.59 -3.66
C THR A 24 5.27 -15.17 -4.24
N GLY A 25 5.77 -13.97 -3.94
CA GLY A 25 7.18 -13.61 -4.20
C GLY A 25 7.47 -12.15 -4.59
N ASP A 26 6.58 -11.46 -5.30
CA ASP A 26 6.92 -10.15 -5.89
C ASP A 26 6.30 -8.95 -5.14
N SER A 27 7.18 -8.08 -4.64
CA SER A 27 6.82 -6.88 -3.85
C SER A 27 6.62 -5.62 -4.70
N GLY A 28 7.03 -5.61 -5.98
CA GLY A 28 6.74 -4.54 -6.96
C GLY A 28 5.33 -4.61 -7.57
N TYR A 29 4.56 -5.64 -7.21
CA TYR A 29 3.35 -6.13 -7.86
C TYR A 29 2.05 -5.41 -7.42
N THR A 30 2.11 -4.13 -7.05
CA THR A 30 0.95 -3.45 -6.46
C THR A 30 0.28 -2.50 -7.45
N VAL A 31 0.98 -1.47 -7.93
CA VAL A 31 0.35 -0.44 -8.78
C VAL A 31 0.16 -0.95 -10.20
N GLN A 32 1.23 -1.44 -10.86
CA GLN A 32 1.14 -2.04 -12.20
C GLN A 32 0.11 -3.17 -12.27
N PHE A 33 0.06 -4.01 -11.24
CA PHE A 33 -0.91 -5.10 -11.20
C PHE A 33 -2.35 -4.61 -11.00
N LEU A 34 -2.57 -3.60 -10.15
CA LEU A 34 -3.89 -2.98 -10.01
C LEU A 34 -4.31 -2.29 -11.31
N GLU A 35 -3.40 -1.60 -12.00
CA GLU A 35 -3.64 -0.97 -13.30
C GLU A 35 -3.95 -2.01 -14.39
N GLU A 36 -3.16 -3.08 -14.51
CA GLU A 36 -3.28 -4.07 -15.58
C GLU A 36 -4.41 -5.09 -15.37
N ARG A 37 -4.65 -5.53 -14.13
CA ARG A 37 -5.52 -6.69 -13.83
C ARG A 37 -6.83 -6.35 -13.16
N ALA A 38 -6.87 -5.27 -12.38
CA ALA A 38 -8.06 -4.87 -11.65
C ALA A 38 -8.80 -3.73 -12.36
N PHE A 39 -8.09 -2.66 -12.74
CA PHE A 39 -8.69 -1.42 -13.22
C PHE A 39 -8.47 -1.14 -14.72
N SER A 40 -8.14 -2.17 -15.50
CA SER A 40 -8.13 -2.14 -16.97
C SER A 40 -9.53 -2.30 -17.60
N ALA A 41 -10.59 -2.30 -16.78
CA ALA A 41 -11.96 -2.39 -17.26
C ALA A 41 -12.34 -1.18 -18.13
N PRO A 42 -13.15 -1.35 -19.19
CA PRO A 42 -13.58 -0.25 -20.07
C PRO A 42 -14.27 0.92 -19.35
N TYR A 43 -14.83 0.67 -18.17
CA TYR A 43 -15.38 1.72 -17.30
C TYR A 43 -14.29 2.69 -16.83
N TYR A 44 -13.24 2.19 -16.18
CA TYR A 44 -12.17 2.99 -15.62
C TYR A 44 -11.29 3.63 -16.70
N LEU A 45 -11.07 2.94 -17.81
CA LEU A 45 -10.35 3.51 -18.95
C LEU A 45 -11.09 4.72 -19.54
N ARG A 46 -12.42 4.66 -19.66
CA ARG A 46 -13.22 5.81 -20.11
C ARG A 46 -13.24 6.93 -19.07
N LYS A 47 -13.49 6.59 -17.80
CA LYS A 47 -13.58 7.57 -16.71
C LYS A 47 -12.28 8.33 -16.46
N THR A 48 -11.13 7.69 -16.64
CA THR A 48 -9.81 8.30 -16.39
C THR A 48 -9.09 8.76 -17.65
N ASN A 49 -9.74 8.66 -18.82
CA ASN A 49 -9.14 8.86 -20.14
C ASN A 49 -7.81 8.09 -20.29
N ASN A 50 -7.88 6.77 -20.10
CA ASN A 50 -6.74 5.84 -20.09
C ASN A 50 -5.65 6.24 -19.09
N TRP A 51 -6.04 6.71 -17.90
CA TRP A 51 -5.10 7.16 -16.85
C TRP A 51 -4.13 8.25 -17.33
N ARG A 52 -4.51 9.01 -18.37
CA ARG A 52 -3.63 10.02 -18.97
C ARG A 52 -3.41 11.18 -18.01
N TYR A 53 -4.50 11.65 -17.40
CA TYR A 53 -4.53 12.82 -16.51
C TYR A 53 -4.62 12.44 -15.04
N THR A 54 -5.31 11.34 -14.72
CA THR A 54 -5.38 10.80 -13.35
C THR A 54 -4.47 9.59 -13.22
N LYS A 55 -3.63 9.56 -12.18
CA LYS A 55 -2.72 8.45 -11.91
C LYS A 55 -3.22 7.60 -10.74
N LEU A 56 -3.11 6.28 -10.86
CA LEU A 56 -3.52 5.36 -9.79
C LEU A 56 -2.62 5.49 -8.55
N GLY A 57 -1.34 5.76 -8.74
CA GLY A 57 -0.37 5.91 -7.64
C GLY A 57 -0.78 6.97 -6.59
N PRO A 58 -1.05 8.22 -6.98
CA PRO A 58 -1.61 9.25 -6.09
C PRO A 58 -2.91 8.83 -5.40
N LEU A 59 -3.86 8.22 -6.14
CA LEU A 59 -5.14 7.76 -5.56
C LEU A 59 -4.90 6.77 -4.42
N LEU A 60 -4.08 5.76 -4.68
CA LEU A 60 -3.72 4.76 -3.69
C LEU A 60 -2.92 5.35 -2.52
N ARG A 61 -2.13 6.41 -2.74
CA ARG A 61 -1.42 7.09 -1.65
C ARG A 61 -2.41 7.74 -0.70
N GLU A 62 -3.39 8.45 -1.23
CA GLU A 62 -4.42 9.11 -0.44
C GLU A 62 -5.23 8.09 0.37
N MET A 63 -5.68 7.02 -0.30
CA MET A 63 -6.38 5.92 0.37
C MET A 63 -5.53 5.29 1.48
N LYS A 64 -4.22 5.13 1.28
CA LYS A 64 -3.30 4.61 2.31
C LYS A 64 -3.18 5.56 3.49
N THR A 65 -3.07 6.86 3.26
CA THR A 65 -3.02 7.87 4.33
C THR A 65 -4.28 7.77 5.19
N CYS A 66 -5.47 7.88 4.57
CA CYS A 66 -6.75 7.77 5.24
C CYS A 66 -6.93 6.43 5.97
N ALA A 67 -6.55 5.31 5.34
CA ALA A 67 -6.66 3.98 5.95
C ALA A 67 -5.72 3.83 7.15
N GLY A 68 -4.53 4.42 7.09
CA GLY A 68 -3.58 4.45 8.20
C GLY A 68 -4.09 5.26 9.38
N GLU A 69 -4.73 6.40 9.11
CA GLU A 69 -5.37 7.23 10.15
C GLU A 69 -6.56 6.52 10.80
N ALA A 70 -7.43 5.93 10.00
CA ALA A 70 -8.56 5.15 10.49
C ALA A 70 -8.10 3.99 11.40
N PHE A 71 -7.06 3.26 10.98
CA PHE A 71 -6.47 2.20 11.80
C PHE A 71 -5.95 2.73 13.15
N GLN A 72 -5.30 3.91 13.18
CA GLN A 72 -4.85 4.48 14.46
C GLN A 72 -6.02 4.93 15.33
N LYS A 73 -7.03 5.57 14.74
CA LYS A 73 -8.22 6.04 15.48
C LYS A 73 -8.97 4.87 16.11
N ASN A 74 -9.01 3.72 15.45
CA ASN A 74 -9.63 2.50 15.98
C ASN A 74 -8.67 1.54 16.71
N LYS A 75 -7.41 1.92 16.95
CA LYS A 75 -6.37 1.01 17.47
C LYS A 75 -6.77 0.31 18.76
N ARG A 76 -7.55 0.97 19.62
CA ARG A 76 -8.03 0.42 20.91
C ARG A 76 -8.92 -0.81 20.75
N ASN A 77 -9.63 -0.92 19.64
CA ASN A 77 -10.53 -2.03 19.33
C ASN A 77 -9.84 -3.11 18.47
N ILE A 78 -8.58 -2.89 18.09
CA ILE A 78 -7.80 -3.83 17.29
C ILE A 78 -6.93 -4.65 18.24
N HIS A 79 -7.17 -5.95 18.26
CA HIS A 79 -6.43 -6.86 19.13
C HIS A 79 -5.08 -7.22 18.52
N ASP A 80 -3.99 -6.78 19.16
CA ASP A 80 -2.62 -6.99 18.68
C ASP A 80 -2.21 -8.47 18.63
N TRP A 81 -2.79 -9.33 19.49
CA TRP A 81 -2.53 -10.77 19.48
C TRP A 81 -3.21 -11.51 18.32
N ILE A 82 -4.20 -10.90 17.65
CA ILE A 82 -4.89 -11.50 16.51
C ILE A 82 -4.14 -11.13 15.23
N GLY A 83 -3.53 -12.12 14.57
CA GLY A 83 -2.85 -11.93 13.29
C GLY A 83 -1.73 -10.90 13.33
N ASN A 84 -1.02 -10.77 14.48
CA ASN A 84 -0.02 -9.73 14.72
C ASN A 84 -0.57 -8.30 14.52
N GLY A 85 -1.80 -8.06 15.00
CA GLY A 85 -2.54 -6.81 14.83
C GLY A 85 -2.92 -6.53 13.37
N SER A 86 -3.17 -7.58 12.58
CA SER A 86 -3.67 -7.46 11.20
C SER A 86 -5.17 -7.20 11.22
N LEU A 87 -5.61 -6.10 10.59
CA LEU A 87 -7.04 -5.77 10.51
C LEU A 87 -7.84 -6.86 9.78
N ALA A 88 -7.23 -7.52 8.78
CA ALA A 88 -7.88 -8.54 7.97
C ALA A 88 -8.22 -9.85 8.71
N GLU A 89 -7.69 -10.03 9.93
CA GLU A 89 -8.00 -11.19 10.79
C GLU A 89 -8.98 -10.82 11.93
N GLN A 90 -9.27 -9.54 12.14
CA GLN A 90 -10.18 -9.06 13.19
C GLN A 90 -11.63 -9.42 12.88
N GLY A 91 -12.51 -9.39 13.89
CA GLY A 91 -13.95 -9.60 13.70
C GLY A 91 -14.57 -8.60 12.72
N ASP A 92 -15.68 -8.99 12.09
CA ASP A 92 -16.39 -8.17 11.08
C ASP A 92 -16.78 -6.80 11.65
N ASP A 93 -17.23 -6.74 12.91
CA ASP A 93 -17.57 -5.47 13.58
C ASP A 93 -16.39 -4.49 13.63
N VAL A 94 -15.19 -4.98 13.96
CA VAL A 94 -13.98 -4.16 14.04
C VAL A 94 -13.58 -3.68 12.65
N ILE A 95 -13.67 -4.56 11.66
CA ILE A 95 -13.37 -4.23 10.26
C ILE A 95 -14.35 -3.16 9.76
N GLU A 96 -15.66 -3.34 9.95
CA GLU A 96 -16.69 -2.40 9.53
C GLU A 96 -16.56 -1.05 10.23
N GLN A 97 -16.33 -1.04 11.54
CA GLN A 97 -16.12 0.20 12.29
C GLN A 97 -14.88 0.95 11.79
N THR A 98 -13.77 0.25 11.55
CA THR A 98 -12.54 0.88 11.01
C THR A 98 -12.77 1.37 9.58
N TYR A 99 -13.59 0.66 8.79
CA TYR A 99 -13.94 1.07 7.44
C TYR A 99 -14.81 2.34 7.41
N ARG A 100 -15.79 2.47 8.32
CA ARG A 100 -16.58 3.71 8.47
C ARG A 100 -15.70 4.90 8.81
N ILE A 101 -14.77 4.74 9.77
CA ILE A 101 -13.81 5.79 10.11
C ILE A 101 -12.97 6.17 8.89
N PHE A 102 -12.57 5.19 8.07
CA PHE A 102 -11.83 5.44 6.84
C PHE A 102 -12.64 6.29 5.83
N LEU A 103 -13.93 6.02 5.65
CA LEU A 103 -14.79 6.83 4.78
C LEU A 103 -14.94 8.26 5.31
N ASP A 104 -15.03 8.44 6.63
CA ASP A 104 -15.05 9.76 7.26
C ASP A 104 -13.74 10.53 7.04
N GLU A 105 -12.59 9.87 7.16
CA GLU A 105 -11.30 10.49 6.85
C GLU A 105 -11.17 10.85 5.37
N LEU A 106 -11.69 10.02 4.47
CA LEU A 106 -11.71 10.32 3.04
C LEU A 106 -12.57 11.57 2.73
N ALA A 107 -13.72 11.69 3.38
CA ALA A 107 -14.60 12.86 3.25
C ALA A 107 -13.94 14.14 3.82
N LYS A 108 -13.22 14.03 4.94
CA LYS A 108 -12.43 15.15 5.50
C LYS A 108 -11.28 15.54 4.58
N ALA A 109 -10.55 14.57 4.03
CA ALA A 109 -9.51 14.84 3.05
C ALA A 109 -10.09 15.64 1.88
N LYS A 110 -11.22 15.22 1.32
CA LYS A 110 -11.92 15.98 0.27
C LYS A 110 -12.17 17.44 0.65
N ALA A 111 -12.64 17.69 1.87
CA ALA A 111 -12.94 19.03 2.35
C ALA A 111 -11.68 19.89 2.61
N ASN A 112 -10.55 19.27 2.97
CA ASN A 112 -9.36 19.96 3.45
C ASN A 112 -8.25 20.13 2.41
N THR A 113 -8.19 19.29 1.38
CA THR A 113 -7.10 19.30 0.38
C THR A 113 -7.53 19.79 -1.01
N ASP A 114 -8.69 20.44 -1.12
CA ASP A 114 -9.28 20.85 -2.41
C ASP A 114 -9.29 19.69 -3.42
N MET A 115 -9.61 18.48 -2.93
CA MET A 115 -9.68 17.31 -3.79
C MET A 115 -10.78 17.51 -4.83
N GLU A 116 -10.43 17.41 -6.11
CA GLU A 116 -11.38 17.50 -7.21
C GLU A 116 -12.51 16.47 -7.03
N ASP A 117 -13.75 16.88 -7.31
CA ASP A 117 -14.94 16.02 -7.16
C ASP A 117 -14.83 14.73 -7.98
N ASP A 118 -14.25 14.81 -9.18
CA ASP A 118 -14.02 13.66 -10.05
C ASP A 118 -13.00 12.69 -9.46
N TYR A 119 -11.98 13.22 -8.78
CA TYR A 119 -10.95 12.43 -8.10
C TYR A 119 -11.54 11.68 -6.91
N TYR A 120 -12.31 12.38 -6.08
CA TYR A 120 -13.02 11.76 -4.97
C TYR A 120 -14.03 10.70 -5.43
N ALA A 121 -14.84 11.02 -6.45
CA ALA A 121 -15.81 10.09 -7.02
C ALA A 121 -15.13 8.85 -7.62
N LEU A 122 -13.93 9.00 -8.17
CA LEU A 122 -13.14 7.87 -8.65
C LEU A 122 -12.67 6.97 -7.50
N ILE A 123 -12.24 7.53 -6.36
CA ILE A 123 -11.88 6.72 -5.19
C ILE A 123 -13.09 5.91 -4.70
N LEU A 124 -14.27 6.54 -4.61
CA LEU A 124 -15.49 5.86 -4.19
C LEU A 124 -15.88 4.73 -5.14
N ASP A 125 -15.75 4.94 -6.46
CA ASP A 125 -15.99 3.87 -7.43
C ASP A 125 -15.02 2.71 -7.26
N LEU A 126 -13.72 2.99 -7.04
CA LEU A 126 -12.71 1.95 -6.81
C LEU A 126 -13.03 1.12 -5.57
N LEU A 127 -13.51 1.77 -4.50
CA LEU A 127 -13.97 1.09 -3.28
C LEU A 127 -15.19 0.23 -3.56
N ALA A 128 -16.24 0.78 -4.17
CA ALA A 128 -17.46 0.06 -4.51
C ALA A 128 -17.18 -1.14 -5.44
N SER A 129 -16.28 -0.98 -6.41
CA SER A 129 -15.83 -2.06 -7.27
C SER A 129 -15.15 -3.20 -6.51
N THR A 130 -14.52 -2.91 -5.38
CA THR A 130 -13.74 -3.89 -4.61
C THR A 130 -14.47 -4.38 -3.35
N GLU A 131 -15.65 -3.85 -3.11
CA GLU A 131 -16.62 -4.25 -2.10
C GLU A 131 -17.34 -5.54 -2.52
N ASN A 132 -16.71 -6.69 -2.27
CA ASN A 132 -17.28 -7.99 -2.62
C ASN A 132 -18.18 -8.53 -1.50
N PHE A 133 -19.27 -7.82 -1.16
CA PHE A 133 -20.18 -8.20 -0.07
C PHE A 133 -20.80 -9.60 -0.24
N GLY A 134 -20.88 -10.11 -1.48
CA GLY A 134 -21.33 -11.47 -1.76
C GLY A 134 -20.29 -12.58 -1.51
N SER A 135 -19.04 -12.24 -1.17
CA SER A 135 -18.03 -13.24 -0.84
C SER A 135 -18.17 -13.71 0.62
N SER A 136 -18.01 -15.01 0.83
CA SER A 136 -17.91 -15.63 2.15
C SER A 136 -16.60 -15.29 2.87
N GLY A 137 -15.59 -14.82 2.15
CA GLY A 137 -14.29 -14.47 2.71
C GLY A 137 -14.23 -13.02 3.21
N ARG A 138 -14.03 -12.81 4.52
CA ARG A 138 -13.79 -11.48 5.13
C ARG A 138 -12.71 -10.67 4.40
N LYS A 139 -11.64 -11.37 4.00
CA LYS A 139 -10.49 -10.78 3.28
C LYS A 139 -10.81 -10.37 1.83
N GLU A 140 -11.94 -10.80 1.30
CA GLU A 140 -12.38 -10.50 -0.06
C GLU A 140 -13.40 -9.35 -0.07
N LYS A 141 -14.22 -9.22 0.97
CA LYS A 141 -15.26 -8.18 1.09
C LYS A 141 -14.73 -6.76 0.96
N LEU A 142 -13.58 -6.45 1.56
CA LEU A 142 -12.97 -5.10 1.55
C LEU A 142 -11.49 -5.14 1.15
N TRP A 143 -11.16 -5.97 0.16
CA TRP A 143 -9.77 -6.37 -0.08
C TRP A 143 -8.84 -5.21 -0.41
N LEU A 144 -9.32 -4.19 -1.15
CA LEU A 144 -8.50 -3.03 -1.50
C LEU A 144 -8.20 -2.18 -0.26
N TYR A 145 -9.24 -1.91 0.54
CA TYR A 145 -9.10 -1.20 1.82
C TYR A 145 -8.14 -1.94 2.77
N LEU A 146 -8.37 -3.24 3.00
CA LEU A 146 -7.52 -4.06 3.87
C LEU A 146 -6.05 -4.07 3.41
N ARG A 147 -5.82 -4.03 2.08
CA ARG A 147 -4.48 -3.92 1.51
C ARG A 147 -3.86 -2.55 1.78
N CYS A 148 -4.60 -1.46 1.59
CA CYS A 148 -4.14 -0.11 1.91
C CYS A 148 -3.74 -0.01 3.39
N THR A 149 -4.54 -0.54 4.31
CA THR A 149 -4.22 -0.59 5.75
C THR A 149 -2.92 -1.37 6.02
N ALA A 150 -2.75 -2.54 5.40
CA ALA A 150 -1.55 -3.36 5.56
C ALA A 150 -0.28 -2.64 5.04
N GLU A 151 -0.37 -1.95 3.91
CA GLU A 151 0.74 -1.19 3.35
C GLU A 151 1.09 0.04 4.21
N SER A 152 0.09 0.76 4.72
CA SER A 152 0.30 1.87 5.65
C SER A 152 0.98 1.43 6.94
N LYS A 153 0.58 0.27 7.50
CA LYS A 153 1.25 -0.33 8.68
C LYS A 153 2.71 -0.67 8.38
N ARG A 154 3.00 -1.28 7.23
CA ARG A 154 4.37 -1.60 6.80
C ARG A 154 5.22 -0.36 6.60
N ALA A 155 4.67 0.67 5.97
CA ALA A 155 5.35 1.95 5.75
C ALA A 155 5.72 2.62 7.08
N ARG A 156 4.80 2.66 8.04
CA ARG A 156 5.05 3.20 9.38
C ARG A 156 6.10 2.40 10.15
N LYS A 157 6.04 1.06 10.10
CA LYS A 157 7.07 0.21 10.72
C LYS A 157 8.46 0.50 10.14
N LYS A 158 8.58 0.56 8.81
CA LYS A 158 9.83 0.89 8.13
C LYS A 158 10.33 2.30 8.46
N GLN A 159 9.41 3.26 8.62
CA GLN A 159 9.77 4.62 9.02
C GLN A 159 10.31 4.64 10.45
N ALA A 160 9.61 4.01 11.40
CA ALA A 160 10.07 3.89 12.78
C ALA A 160 11.44 3.20 12.91
N GLU A 161 11.68 2.12 12.14
CA GLU A 161 12.99 1.46 12.10
C GLU A 161 14.12 2.36 11.57
N ARG A 162 13.80 3.25 10.61
CA ARG A 162 14.79 4.21 10.08
C ARG A 162 15.07 5.32 11.08
N ASP A 163 14.07 5.79 11.78
CA ASP A 163 14.22 6.86 12.77
C ASP A 163 14.99 6.36 14.00
N ALA A 164 14.70 5.14 14.49
CA ALA A 164 15.47 4.51 15.56
C ALA A 164 16.95 4.28 15.21
N ARG A 165 17.27 3.98 13.93
CA ARG A 165 18.66 3.85 13.47
C ARG A 165 19.42 5.18 13.47
N LYS A 166 18.73 6.30 13.22
CA LYS A 166 19.36 7.63 13.26
C LYS A 166 19.67 8.04 14.70
N GLU A 167 18.75 7.78 15.62
CA GLU A 167 18.92 8.07 17.04
C GLU A 167 20.10 7.28 17.63
N CYS A 168 20.26 6.01 17.28
CA CYS A 168 21.39 5.18 17.74
C CYS A 168 22.75 5.57 17.11
N SER A 169 22.75 6.36 16.03
CA SER A 169 23.96 6.80 15.34
C SER A 169 24.44 8.20 15.77
N LEU A 170 23.69 8.87 16.66
CA LEU A 170 23.98 10.24 17.13
C LEU A 170 24.73 10.28 18.47
N GLU A 171 25.02 9.14 19.09
CA GLU A 171 25.78 9.05 20.34
C GLU A 171 27.27 8.77 20.10
N ASP A 172 27.95 9.60 19.31
CA ASP A 172 29.41 9.69 19.40
C ASP A 172 29.93 11.13 19.17
N PRO A 173 29.78 12.04 20.17
CA PRO A 173 30.42 13.36 20.15
C PRO A 173 31.90 13.34 20.58
N SER A 174 32.57 12.18 20.63
CA SER A 174 33.98 12.08 21.05
C SER A 174 34.90 11.66 19.91
N SER A 175 35.01 12.49 18.87
CA SER A 175 36.18 12.43 17.98
C SER A 175 36.69 13.84 17.68
N PRO A 176 37.79 14.28 18.34
CA PRO A 176 38.41 15.56 18.05
C PRO A 176 39.01 15.55 16.65
N GLY A 177 38.88 16.68 15.97
CA GLY A 177 39.19 16.85 14.56
C GLY A 177 40.60 16.39 14.17
N THR A 178 40.67 15.64 13.08
CA THR A 178 41.90 15.56 12.29
C THR A 178 41.81 16.65 11.23
N ALA A 179 42.63 17.67 11.43
CA ALA A 179 42.81 18.82 10.56
C ALA A 179 43.10 18.40 9.12
N GLY A 180 42.62 19.21 8.18
CA GLY A 180 42.71 18.94 6.76
C GLY A 180 44.13 18.84 6.24
N GLU A 181 44.32 17.88 5.35
CA GLU A 181 45.44 17.86 4.42
C GLU A 181 44.87 18.06 3.02
N ALA A 182 45.14 19.24 2.47
CA ALA A 182 44.80 19.62 1.12
C ALA A 182 45.66 18.82 0.13
N PHE A 183 45.03 18.07 -0.77
CA PHE A 183 45.69 17.56 -1.97
C PHE A 183 45.01 18.12 -3.21
N ALA A 184 45.82 18.83 -3.98
CA ALA A 184 45.50 19.52 -5.23
C ALA A 184 45.14 18.54 -6.37
N PRO A 185 44.56 19.03 -7.48
CA PRO A 185 43.98 18.18 -8.53
C PRO A 185 45.04 17.69 -9.52
N SER A 186 45.05 16.38 -9.80
CA SER A 186 45.81 15.82 -10.92
C SER A 186 44.88 15.48 -12.08
N THR A 187 45.14 16.15 -13.20
CA THR A 187 44.66 15.91 -14.56
C THR A 187 44.99 14.51 -15.09
N GLY A 188 44.12 13.99 -15.95
CA GLY A 188 44.52 13.23 -17.15
C GLY A 188 44.12 11.76 -17.23
N GLU A 189 43.26 11.45 -18.22
CA GLU A 189 43.19 10.19 -19.01
C GLU A 189 42.84 8.87 -18.28
N ALA A 190 42.12 7.89 -18.83
CA ALA A 190 41.48 7.66 -20.12
C ALA A 190 40.38 6.60 -19.92
N ILE A 191 39.45 6.57 -20.88
CA ILE A 191 38.31 5.66 -21.00
C ILE A 191 38.78 4.32 -21.60
N ALA A 192 38.46 3.18 -20.98
CA ALA A 192 38.41 1.85 -21.62
C ALA A 192 37.67 0.81 -20.74
N PRO A 193 37.21 -0.34 -21.28
CA PRO A 193 35.85 -0.82 -21.03
C PRO A 193 35.71 -2.00 -20.04
N SER A 194 34.55 -1.97 -19.37
CA SER A 194 33.70 -3.09 -18.92
C SER A 194 34.22 -4.52 -19.05
N GLN A 195 34.54 -5.13 -17.89
CA GLN A 195 34.57 -6.58 -17.67
C GLN A 195 33.24 -7.04 -17.03
N PRO A 196 32.67 -8.19 -17.46
CA PRO A 196 31.42 -8.71 -16.90
C PRO A 196 31.64 -9.35 -15.52
N ARG A 197 30.86 -8.91 -14.52
CA ARG A 197 30.75 -9.57 -13.21
C ARG A 197 30.11 -10.95 -13.36
N VAL A 198 30.92 -11.99 -13.16
CA VAL A 198 30.47 -13.35 -12.89
C VAL A 198 29.65 -13.34 -11.58
N ARG A 199 28.34 -13.58 -11.68
CA ARG A 199 27.47 -13.82 -10.53
C ARG A 199 27.65 -15.26 -10.07
N SER A 200 28.37 -15.46 -8.97
CA SER A 200 28.37 -16.72 -8.23
C SER A 200 26.96 -17.01 -7.72
N ARG A 201 26.36 -18.10 -8.21
CA ARG A 201 25.15 -18.70 -7.65
C ARG A 201 25.52 -19.36 -6.31
N GLY A 202 25.18 -18.70 -5.21
CA GLY A 202 25.07 -19.36 -3.90
C GLY A 202 23.78 -20.16 -3.85
N LEU A 203 23.87 -21.43 -4.21
CA LEU A 203 23.02 -22.49 -3.67
C LEU A 203 23.39 -22.63 -2.19
N GLU A 204 22.41 -22.52 -1.30
CA GLU A 204 22.24 -23.34 -0.09
C GLU A 204 21.26 -22.65 0.87
N ILE A 205 20.27 -23.44 1.30
CA ILE A 205 19.60 -23.51 2.61
C ILE A 205 18.32 -24.32 2.34
N ARG A 206 18.51 -25.63 2.23
CA ARG A 206 17.53 -26.62 2.66
C ARG A 206 17.93 -27.06 4.07
N ASP A 207 16.94 -27.55 4.80
CA ASP A 207 17.07 -28.28 6.06
C ASP A 207 17.15 -27.46 7.36
N ARG A 208 15.97 -26.97 7.76
CA ARG A 208 15.61 -26.76 9.17
C ARG A 208 14.20 -27.28 9.45
N LYS A 209 13.99 -28.58 9.22
CA LYS A 209 12.91 -29.36 9.80
C LYS A 209 13.51 -30.67 10.29
N ASN A 210 13.45 -30.86 11.62
CA ASN A 210 13.78 -32.05 12.42
C ASN A 210 14.82 -31.72 13.49
N LEU A 211 14.34 -31.17 14.62
CA LEU A 211 15.05 -31.20 15.91
C LEU A 211 14.11 -30.78 17.05
N LEU A 212 12.90 -31.36 17.11
CA LEU A 212 12.01 -31.23 18.28
C LEU A 212 11.24 -32.52 18.60
N GLU A 213 11.77 -33.68 18.20
CA GLU A 213 11.31 -34.98 18.71
C GLU A 213 12.53 -35.71 19.27
N THR A 214 12.72 -35.57 20.59
CA THR A 214 13.28 -36.55 21.54
C THR A 214 13.89 -35.81 22.73
N CYS A 215 13.06 -35.51 23.74
CA CYS A 215 13.45 -35.36 25.14
C CYS A 215 12.15 -35.28 25.95
N ASN A 216 11.47 -36.41 26.10
CA ASN A 216 10.52 -36.69 27.18
C ASN A 216 10.30 -38.21 27.23
N THR A 217 11.23 -38.87 27.90
CA THR A 217 11.08 -40.16 28.57
C THR A 217 11.92 -40.12 29.82
#